data_AF-A0A7K3DLG2-F1
#
_entry.id   AF-A0A7K3DLG2-F1
#
_cell.length_a   1.000
_cell.length_b   1.000
_cell.length_c   1.000
_cell.angle_alpha   90.00
_cell.angle_beta   90.00
_cell.angle_gamma   90.00
#
_symmetry.space_group_name_H-M   'P 1'
#
loop_
_entity.id
_entity.type
_entity.pdbx_description
1 polymer ?
#
loop_
_entity_poly.entity_id
_entity_poly.type
_entity_poly.pdbx_seq_one_letter_code
_entity_poly.pdbx_strand_id
1 'polypeptide(L)'
;PVDLCAGPATTAGIAAGALAGPPGTRAAALVATLAGGVCGGYDDLAGADDPRRGFRAHLGALREGELTTGAVKLFGISAAGLVAGALLKERPLDRLLAGVVIAGSAHFLNLVDVRPGRAAQTALLLGAPGLLRGPLAAAPMGAAAAALPDDLAE
;
A
#
# COMPACT_ATOMS: atom_id res chain seq x y z
N PRO A 1 -10.38 -0.71 22.89
CA PRO A 1 -10.80 0.05 21.69
C PRO A 1 -9.61 0.15 20.73
N VAL A 2 -9.66 -0.56 19.61
CA VAL A 2 -8.65 -0.43 18.56
C VAL A 2 -8.86 0.90 17.85
N ASP A 3 -7.82 1.71 17.82
CA ASP A 3 -7.87 3.06 17.29
C ASP A 3 -7.65 3.00 15.76
N LEU A 4 -8.71 3.21 14.98
CA LEU A 4 -8.68 3.19 13.51
C LEU A 4 -7.83 4.33 12.90
N CYS A 5 -7.22 5.19 13.73
CA CYS A 5 -6.41 6.31 13.30
C CYS A 5 -5.00 5.92 12.82
N ALA A 6 -4.53 4.71 13.11
CA ALA A 6 -3.18 4.26 12.74
C ALA A 6 -2.95 4.35 11.22
N GLY A 7 -3.84 3.75 10.41
CA GLY A 7 -3.74 3.75 8.95
C GLY A 7 -3.66 5.15 8.32
N PRO A 8 -4.59 6.07 8.63
CA PRO A 8 -4.53 7.46 8.17
C PRO A 8 -3.26 8.20 8.63
N ALA A 9 -2.83 8.02 9.89
CA ALA A 9 -1.61 8.64 10.40
C ALA A 9 -0.35 8.14 9.68
N THR A 10 -0.23 6.83 9.47
CA THR A 10 0.85 6.21 8.69
C THR A 10 0.85 6.75 7.26
N THR A 11 -0.32 6.80 6.60
CA THR A 11 -0.45 7.33 5.23
C THR A 11 0.00 8.78 5.14
N ALA A 12 -0.45 9.63 6.07
CA ALA A 12 -0.07 11.04 6.13
C ALA A 12 1.43 11.22 6.37
N GLY A 13 2.02 10.45 7.29
CA GLY A 13 3.45 10.47 7.56
C GLY A 13 4.30 10.08 6.35
N ILE A 14 3.91 9.00 5.66
CA ILE A 14 4.61 8.56 4.44
C ILE A 14 4.47 9.61 3.33
N ALA A 15 3.28 10.19 3.13
CA ALA A 15 3.06 11.22 2.13
C ALA A 15 3.88 12.50 2.41
N ALA A 16 3.95 12.93 3.67
CA ALA A 16 4.80 14.05 4.06
C ALA A 16 6.29 13.76 3.82
N GLY A 17 6.75 12.55 4.16
CA GLY A 17 8.12 12.11 3.87
C GLY A 17 8.41 12.02 2.37
N ALA A 18 7.43 11.61 1.54
CA ALA A 18 7.55 11.62 0.09
C ALA A 18 7.75 13.03 -0.48
N LEU A 19 7.08 14.04 0.08
CA LEU A 19 7.27 15.45 -0.31
C LEU A 19 8.69 15.96 0.00
N ALA A 20 9.29 15.49 1.09
CA ALA A 20 10.68 15.79 1.45
C ALA A 20 11.71 15.03 0.60
N GLY A 21 11.30 13.98 -0.11
CA GLY A 21 12.16 13.14 -0.94
C GLY A 21 12.61 13.77 -2.27
N PRO A 22 13.35 13.01 -3.11
CA PRO A 22 13.87 13.48 -4.38
C PRO A 22 12.75 13.87 -5.36
N PRO A 23 12.81 15.05 -6.03
CA PRO A 23 11.73 15.57 -6.89
C PRO A 23 11.20 14.57 -7.93
N GLY A 24 12.10 13.84 -8.60
CA GLY A 24 11.73 12.86 -9.64
C GLY A 24 10.96 11.64 -9.15
N THR A 25 10.82 11.44 -7.83
CA THR A 25 10.10 10.29 -7.25
C THR A 25 8.84 10.69 -6.48
N ARG A 26 8.64 11.99 -6.21
CA ARG A 26 7.57 12.50 -5.34
C ARG A 26 6.19 12.12 -5.84
N ALA A 27 5.91 12.39 -7.12
CA ALA A 27 4.59 12.14 -7.70
C ALA A 27 4.24 10.64 -7.64
N ALA A 28 5.18 9.77 -8.01
CA ALA A 28 4.98 8.32 -7.94
C ALA A 28 4.74 7.82 -6.50
N ALA A 29 5.56 8.28 -5.55
CA ALA A 29 5.43 7.91 -4.15
C ALA A 29 4.10 8.41 -3.55
N LEU A 30 3.70 9.64 -3.85
CA LEU A 30 2.43 10.22 -3.40
C LEU A 30 1.23 9.48 -3.97
N VAL A 31 1.21 9.22 -5.28
CA VAL A 31 0.12 8.48 -5.93
C VAL A 31 -0.02 7.09 -5.31
N ALA A 32 1.07 6.34 -5.17
CA ALA A 32 1.02 5.00 -4.58
C ALA A 32 0.56 5.03 -3.11
N THR A 33 1.10 5.93 -2.30
CA THR A 33 0.79 6.04 -0.86
C THR A 33 -0.65 6.49 -0.63
N LEU A 34 -1.07 7.58 -1.26
CA LEU A 34 -2.39 8.17 -1.05
C LEU A 34 -3.49 7.26 -1.62
N ALA A 35 -3.30 6.70 -2.81
CA ALA A 35 -4.28 5.77 -3.36
C ALA A 35 -4.37 4.51 -2.49
N GLY A 36 -3.25 3.97 -2.00
CA GLY A 36 -3.23 2.86 -1.07
C GLY A 36 -4.00 3.15 0.22
N GLY A 37 -3.71 4.29 0.86
CA GLY A 37 -4.39 4.70 2.09
C GLY A 37 -5.88 4.98 1.91
N VAL A 38 -6.28 5.65 0.81
CA VAL A 38 -7.70 5.90 0.50
C VAL A 38 -8.44 4.61 0.18
N CYS A 39 -7.86 3.74 -0.64
CA CYS A 39 -8.47 2.46 -0.99
C CYS A 39 -8.59 1.53 0.23
N GLY A 40 -7.55 1.50 1.07
CA GLY A 40 -7.55 0.76 2.34
C GLY A 40 -8.63 1.28 3.29
N GLY A 41 -8.59 2.58 3.61
CA GLY A 41 -9.57 3.18 4.51
C GLY A 41 -11.01 3.09 3.99
N TYR A 42 -11.23 3.18 2.68
CA TYR A 42 -12.56 2.93 2.09
C TYR A 42 -13.02 1.49 2.30
N ASP A 43 -12.15 0.51 2.07
CA ASP A 43 -12.46 -0.91 2.29
C ASP A 43 -12.71 -1.23 3.76
N ASP A 44 -11.94 -0.64 4.67
CA ASP A 44 -12.10 -0.84 6.11
C ASP A 44 -13.44 -0.27 6.62
N LEU A 45 -13.87 0.88 6.09
CA LEU A 45 -15.13 1.53 6.49
C LEU A 45 -16.36 0.91 5.82
N ALA A 46 -16.30 0.69 4.50
CA ALA A 46 -17.46 0.25 3.72
C ALA A 46 -17.56 -1.28 3.59
N GLY A 47 -16.47 -2.01 3.86
CA GLY A 47 -16.37 -3.47 3.76
C GLY A 47 -16.34 -4.19 5.11
N ALA A 48 -16.51 -3.48 6.24
CA ALA A 48 -16.43 -4.05 7.59
C ALA A 48 -17.36 -5.26 7.81
N ASP A 49 -18.58 -5.16 7.29
CA ASP A 49 -19.62 -6.20 7.42
C ASP A 49 -19.63 -7.21 6.24
N ASP A 50 -18.72 -7.08 5.27
CA ASP A 50 -18.65 -8.00 4.14
C ASP A 50 -17.91 -9.30 4.54
N PRO A 51 -18.58 -10.47 4.55
CA PRO A 51 -17.94 -11.72 4.94
C PRO A 51 -16.98 -12.25 3.85
N ARG A 52 -16.99 -11.70 2.63
CA ARG A 52 -16.15 -12.14 1.52
C ARG A 52 -14.70 -11.76 1.79
N ARG A 53 -13.80 -12.74 1.70
CA ARG A 53 -12.35 -12.54 1.91
C ARG A 53 -11.53 -13.04 0.73
N GLY A 54 -10.51 -12.28 0.39
CA GLY A 54 -9.51 -12.63 -0.63
C GLY A 54 -9.96 -12.40 -2.07
N PHE A 55 -8.99 -12.44 -2.99
CA PHE A 55 -9.20 -12.04 -4.38
C PHE A 55 -10.26 -12.88 -5.11
N ARG A 56 -10.33 -14.19 -4.85
CA ARG A 56 -11.29 -15.07 -5.54
C ARG A 56 -12.74 -14.68 -5.25
N ALA A 57 -13.04 -14.27 -4.02
CA ALA A 57 -14.39 -13.89 -3.63
C ALA A 57 -14.81 -12.58 -4.32
N HIS A 58 -13.98 -11.55 -4.28
CA HIS A 58 -14.29 -10.25 -4.91
C HIS A 58 -14.28 -10.32 -6.44
N LEU A 59 -13.37 -11.08 -7.05
CA LEU A 59 -13.38 -11.31 -8.50
C LEU A 59 -14.52 -12.24 -8.95
N GLY A 60 -15.02 -13.10 -8.07
CA GLY A 60 -16.23 -13.88 -8.32
C GLY A 60 -17.46 -12.97 -8.36
N ALA A 61 -17.65 -12.17 -7.32
CA ALA A 61 -18.72 -11.16 -7.24
C ALA A 61 -18.71 -10.21 -8.45
N LEU A 62 -17.52 -9.76 -8.87
CA LEU A 62 -17.39 -8.90 -10.05
C LEU A 62 -17.87 -9.58 -11.34
N ARG A 63 -17.63 -10.89 -11.51
CA ARG A 63 -18.15 -11.65 -12.66
C ARG A 63 -19.66 -11.77 -12.65
N GLU A 64 -20.26 -11.72 -11.47
CA GLU A 64 -21.71 -11.68 -11.26
C GLU A 64 -22.29 -10.26 -11.37
N GLY A 65 -21.44 -9.26 -11.66
CA GLY A 65 -21.83 -7.85 -11.82
C GLY A 65 -21.81 -7.04 -10.53
N GLU A 66 -21.37 -7.63 -9.41
CA GLU A 66 -21.29 -6.96 -8.12
C GLU A 66 -19.91 -6.33 -7.90
N LEU A 67 -19.88 -5.00 -7.77
CA LEU A 67 -18.66 -4.26 -7.47
C LEU A 67 -18.48 -4.14 -5.95
N THR A 68 -17.58 -4.95 -5.37
CA THR A 68 -17.28 -4.94 -3.93
C THR A 68 -16.21 -3.91 -3.57
N THR A 69 -16.13 -3.51 -2.30
CA THR A 69 -15.07 -2.62 -1.79
C THR A 69 -13.69 -3.24 -1.96
N GLY A 70 -13.56 -4.55 -1.70
CA GLY A 70 -12.32 -5.29 -1.94
C GLY A 70 -11.90 -5.31 -3.42
N ALA A 71 -12.85 -5.28 -4.36
CA ALA A 71 -12.55 -5.13 -5.78
C ALA A 71 -12.06 -3.70 -6.09
N VAL A 72 -12.70 -2.67 -5.52
CA VAL A 72 -12.25 -1.27 -5.62
C VAL A 72 -10.83 -1.12 -5.09
N LYS A 73 -10.52 -1.69 -3.92
CA LYS A 73 -9.17 -1.66 -3.33
C LYS A 73 -8.15 -2.37 -4.23
N LEU A 74 -8.49 -3.56 -4.73
CA LEU A 74 -7.64 -4.32 -5.64
C LEU A 74 -7.29 -3.52 -6.89
N PHE A 75 -8.29 -3.00 -7.60
CA PHE A 75 -8.06 -2.25 -8.84
C PHE A 75 -7.44 -0.89 -8.60
N GLY A 76 -7.86 -0.18 -7.54
CA GLY A 76 -7.33 1.13 -7.18
C GLY A 76 -5.84 1.09 -6.87
N ILE A 77 -5.40 0.16 -6.03
CA ILE A 77 -3.97 -0.03 -5.72
C ILE A 77 -3.19 -0.48 -6.96
N SER A 78 -3.76 -1.37 -7.77
CA SER A 78 -3.10 -1.85 -9.01
C SER A 78 -2.91 -0.74 -10.03
N ALA A 79 -3.94 0.08 -10.25
CA ALA A 79 -3.89 1.22 -11.14
C ALA A 79 -2.90 2.27 -10.63
N ALA A 80 -2.91 2.57 -9.33
CA ALA A 80 -1.96 3.49 -8.71
C ALA A 80 -0.51 3.01 -8.87
N GLY A 81 -0.26 1.71 -8.71
CA GLY A 81 1.04 1.11 -8.99
C GLY A 81 1.49 1.34 -10.43
N LEU A 82 0.62 1.07 -11.42
CA LEU A 82 0.91 1.31 -12.84
C LEU A 82 1.19 2.78 -13.15
N VAL A 83 0.41 3.70 -12.58
CA VAL A 83 0.65 5.15 -12.71
C VAL A 83 1.98 5.53 -12.08
N ALA A 84 2.29 5.05 -10.87
CA ALA A 84 3.57 5.30 -10.23
C ALA A 84 4.75 4.76 -11.05
N GLY A 85 4.63 3.55 -11.63
CA GLY A 85 5.62 2.99 -12.55
C GLY A 85 5.81 3.85 -13.81
N ALA A 86 4.72 4.35 -14.39
CA ALA A 86 4.75 5.27 -15.53
C ALA A 86 5.45 6.60 -15.22
N LEU A 87 5.33 7.10 -13.99
CA LEU A 87 5.99 8.31 -13.52
C LEU A 87 7.48 8.10 -13.19
N LEU A 88 7.92 6.88 -12.89
CA LEU A 88 9.29 6.58 -12.47
C LEU A 88 10.24 6.21 -13.61
N LYS A 89 9.71 5.78 -14.76
CA LYS A 89 10.50 5.18 -15.84
C LYS A 89 10.11 5.75 -17.19
N GLU A 90 11.05 5.76 -18.12
CA GLU A 90 10.80 6.25 -19.48
C GLU A 90 10.39 5.15 -20.45
N ARG A 91 11.02 3.98 -20.37
CA ARG A 91 10.79 2.89 -21.31
C ARG A 91 9.47 2.16 -20.97
N PRO A 92 8.62 1.83 -21.94
CA PRO A 92 7.31 1.21 -21.68
C PRO A 92 7.38 -0.07 -20.83
N LEU A 93 8.35 -0.94 -21.12
CA LEU A 93 8.54 -2.18 -20.35
C LEU A 93 8.96 -1.89 -18.90
N ASP A 94 9.87 -0.94 -18.69
CA ASP A 94 10.33 -0.57 -17.34
C ASP A 94 9.21 0.08 -16.53
N ARG A 95 8.34 0.88 -17.17
CA ARG A 95 7.13 1.45 -16.55
C ARG A 95 6.20 0.36 -16.04
N LEU A 96 5.92 -0.62 -16.90
CA LEU A 96 5.06 -1.76 -16.56
C LEU A 96 5.66 -2.58 -15.41
N LEU A 97 6.95 -2.95 -15.52
CA LEU A 97 7.64 -3.73 -14.49
C LEU A 97 7.68 -2.99 -13.15
N ALA A 98 7.99 -1.69 -13.16
CA ALA A 98 7.97 -0.88 -11.95
C ALA A 98 6.57 -0.85 -11.32
N GLY A 99 5.52 -0.65 -12.14
CA GLY A 99 4.17 -0.62 -11.64
C GLY A 99 3.67 -1.95 -11.09
N VAL A 100 4.01 -3.05 -11.75
CA VAL A 100 3.73 -4.42 -11.26
C VAL A 100 4.42 -4.68 -9.94
N VAL A 101 5.69 -4.28 -9.78
CA VAL A 101 6.41 -4.44 -8.50
C VAL A 101 5.76 -3.59 -7.40
N ILE A 102 5.37 -2.35 -7.68
CA ILE A 102 4.71 -1.48 -6.68
C ILE A 102 3.36 -2.07 -6.25
N ALA A 103 2.48 -2.38 -7.22
CA ALA A 103 1.17 -2.97 -6.94
C ALA A 103 1.31 -4.34 -6.25
N GLY A 104 2.21 -5.18 -6.76
CA GLY A 104 2.48 -6.50 -6.19
C GLY A 104 3.01 -6.44 -4.76
N SER A 105 3.86 -5.47 -4.45
CA SER A 105 4.36 -5.26 -3.07
C SER A 105 3.24 -4.87 -2.13
N ALA A 106 2.34 -3.96 -2.54
CA ALA A 106 1.20 -3.56 -1.73
C ALA A 106 0.23 -4.73 -1.47
N HIS A 107 -0.11 -5.50 -2.52
CA HIS A 107 -0.95 -6.70 -2.37
C HIS A 107 -0.28 -7.77 -1.53
N PHE A 108 1.03 -7.95 -1.69
CA PHE A 108 1.80 -8.91 -0.88
C PHE A 108 1.77 -8.54 0.61
N LEU A 109 2.00 -7.27 0.96
CA LEU A 109 1.91 -6.83 2.36
C LEU A 109 0.51 -7.03 2.92
N ASN A 110 -0.55 -6.71 2.17
CA ASN A 110 -1.93 -6.98 2.58
C ASN A 110 -2.23 -8.49 2.77
N LEU A 111 -1.53 -9.38 2.08
CA LEU A 111 -1.68 -10.84 2.26
C LEU A 111 -0.88 -11.37 3.46
N VAL A 112 0.23 -10.73 3.80
CA VAL A 112 1.06 -11.10 4.97
C VAL A 112 0.42 -10.59 6.27
N ASP A 113 -0.47 -9.62 6.16
CA ASP A 113 -1.27 -9.04 7.23
C ASP A 113 -2.38 -9.99 7.73
N VAL A 114 -1.94 -11.13 8.29
CA VAL A 114 -2.81 -12.17 8.87
C VAL A 114 -2.65 -12.28 10.38
N ARG A 115 -1.61 -11.64 10.94
CA ARG A 115 -1.33 -11.59 12.37
C ARG A 115 -0.63 -10.27 12.71
N PRO A 116 -0.84 -9.76 13.94
CA PRO A 116 -0.21 -8.54 14.42
C PRO A 116 1.31 -8.55 14.21
N GLY A 117 1.88 -7.44 13.75
CA GLY A 117 3.33 -7.26 13.53
C GLY A 117 3.88 -7.78 12.19
N ARG A 118 3.19 -8.71 11.51
CA ARG A 118 3.76 -9.41 10.34
C ARG A 118 3.98 -8.50 9.14
N ALA A 119 3.00 -7.65 8.83
CA ALA A 119 3.09 -6.74 7.70
C ALA A 119 4.20 -5.71 7.93
N ALA A 120 4.25 -5.09 9.11
CA ALA A 120 5.28 -4.12 9.49
C ALA A 120 6.70 -4.74 9.45
N GLN A 121 6.89 -5.92 10.05
CA GLN A 121 8.17 -6.64 10.00
C GLN A 121 8.58 -6.95 8.55
N THR A 122 7.64 -7.40 7.72
CA THR A 122 7.92 -7.74 6.32
C THR A 122 8.29 -6.50 5.51
N ALA A 123 7.58 -5.39 5.71
CA ALA A 123 7.91 -4.10 5.10
C ALA A 123 9.31 -3.63 5.50
N LEU A 124 9.67 -3.75 6.78
CA LEU A 124 11.01 -3.41 7.28
C LEU A 124 12.10 -4.30 6.66
N LEU A 125 11.90 -5.61 6.66
CA LEU A 125 12.88 -6.56 6.12
C LEU A 125 13.13 -6.34 4.62
N LEU A 126 12.05 -6.19 3.84
CA LEU A 126 12.15 -6.02 2.38
C LEU A 126 12.57 -4.59 1.99
N GLY A 127 12.22 -3.59 2.79
CA GLY A 127 12.52 -2.18 2.54
C GLY A 127 13.91 -1.74 3.00
N ALA A 128 14.53 -2.43 3.97
CA ALA A 128 15.83 -2.07 4.54
C ALA A 128 16.95 -1.86 3.51
N PRO A 129 17.13 -2.73 2.48
CA PRO A 129 18.14 -2.50 1.44
C PRO A 129 17.91 -1.19 0.66
N GLY A 130 16.68 -0.69 0.61
CA GLY A 130 16.33 0.57 -0.01
C GLY A 130 16.94 1.78 0.70
N LEU A 131 17.17 1.72 2.02
CA LEU A 131 17.79 2.80 2.79
C LEU A 131 19.23 3.06 2.35
N LEU A 132 19.93 2.02 1.87
CA LEU A 132 21.29 2.15 1.33
C LEU A 132 21.32 2.79 -0.06
N ARG A 133 20.19 2.80 -0.78
CA ARG A 133 20.07 3.32 -2.14
C ARG A 133 19.59 4.77 -2.19
N GLY A 134 19.07 5.29 -1.09
CA GLY A 134 18.63 6.68 -0.98
C GLY A 134 17.46 6.90 -0.03
N PRO A 135 17.01 8.15 0.10
CA PRO A 135 16.05 8.55 1.14
C PRO A 135 14.61 8.11 0.86
N LEU A 136 14.30 7.60 -0.34
CA LEU A 136 12.92 7.26 -0.73
C LEU A 136 12.30 6.18 0.19
N ALA A 137 13.11 5.23 0.66
CA ALA A 137 12.65 4.20 1.58
C ALA A 137 12.50 4.69 3.02
N ALA A 138 13.09 5.84 3.39
CA ALA A 138 13.15 6.28 4.80
C ALA A 138 11.76 6.54 5.39
N ALA A 139 10.86 7.19 4.64
CA ALA A 139 9.52 7.50 5.09
C ALA A 139 8.66 6.24 5.37
N PRO A 140 8.48 5.29 4.42
CA PRO A 140 7.73 4.06 4.70
C PRO A 140 8.41 3.18 5.76
N MET A 141 9.75 3.12 5.80
CA MET A 141 10.48 2.38 6.82
C MET A 141 10.29 2.96 8.22
N GLY A 142 10.36 4.29 8.36
CA GLY A 142 10.11 4.97 9.62
C GLY A 142 8.67 4.81 10.08
N ALA A 143 7.71 4.92 9.17
CA ALA A 143 6.30 4.72 9.49
C ALA A 143 6.01 3.27 9.95
N ALA A 144 6.57 2.26 9.27
CA ALA A 144 6.45 0.86 9.67
C ALA A 144 7.13 0.58 11.02
N ALA A 145 8.31 1.16 11.27
CA ALA A 145 9.01 1.01 12.55
C ALA A 145 8.26 1.69 13.71
N ALA A 146 7.63 2.84 13.45
CA ALA A 146 6.84 3.55 14.44
C ALA A 146 5.54 2.82 14.79
N ALA A 147 4.88 2.19 13.82
CA ALA A 147 3.64 1.44 14.02
C ALA A 147 3.87 0.05 14.64
N LEU A 148 5.07 -0.54 14.47
CA LEU A 148 5.35 -1.92 14.86
C LEU A 148 5.08 -2.25 16.35
N PRO A 149 5.45 -1.41 17.34
CA PRO A 149 5.17 -1.73 18.75
C PRO A 149 3.68 -1.82 19.06
N ASP A 150 2.89 -0.89 18.51
CA ASP A 150 1.44 -0.86 18.70
C ASP A 150 0.79 -2.04 17.96
N ASP A 151 1.23 -2.31 16.73
CA ASP A 151 0.81 -3.47 15.92
C ASP A 151 1.25 -4.82 16.52
N LEU A 152 2.22 -4.88 17.43
CA LEU A 152 2.56 -6.11 18.17
C LEU A 152 1.76 -6.28 19.45
N ALA A 153 1.15 -5.21 19.95
CA ALA A 153 0.38 -5.19 21.19
C ALA A 153 -1.12 -5.48 20.99
N GLU A 154 -1.57 -5.48 19.73
CA GLU A 154 -2.91 -5.88 19.29
C GLU A 154 -3.10 -7.41 19.31
#